data_AF-A0A9P7JKR5-F1
#
_entry.id   AF-A0A9P7JKR5-F1
#
_cell.length_a   1.000
_cell.length_b   1.000
_cell.length_c   1.000
_cell.angle_alpha   90.00
_cell.angle_beta   90.00
_cell.angle_gamma   90.00
#
_symmetry.space_group_name_H-M   'P 1'
#
loop_
_entity.id
_entity.type
_entity.pdbx_description
1 polymer ?
#
loop_
_entity_poly.entity_id
_entity_poly.type
_entity_poly.pdbx_seq_one_letter_code
_entity_poly.pdbx_strand_id
1 'polypeptide(L)' 'QLDQYWKIEHTNTFLDLKAAITARLMLQAPRYNNSIFIVTSDGCMLQTRCIEGFAAVLSQRVKVQTPTGKWVKCIH' A
#
# COMPACT_ATOMS: atom_id res chain seq x y z
N GLN A 1 13.60 3.36 23.15
CA GLN A 1 12.20 3.76 23.39
C GLN A 1 11.93 5.01 22.55
N LEU A 2 11.11 4.90 21.49
CA LEU A 2 10.85 6.01 20.55
C LEU A 2 9.71 6.93 21.00
N ASP A 3 8.94 6.51 22.00
CA ASP A 3 7.73 7.18 22.45
C ASP A 3 7.98 8.64 22.84
N GLN A 4 9.15 8.94 23.42
CA GLN A 4 9.55 10.31 23.78
C GLN A 4 9.80 11.24 22.57
N TYR A 5 10.00 10.68 21.38
CA TYR A 5 10.17 11.44 20.13
C TYR A 5 8.89 11.47 19.29
N TRP A 6 7.87 10.69 19.65
CA TRP A 6 6.61 10.65 18.93
C TRP A 6 5.71 11.80 19.37
N LYS A 7 5.62 12.84 18.54
CA LYS A 7 4.78 14.00 18.80
C LYS A 7 3.44 13.88 18.08
N ILE A 8 2.50 14.76 18.43
CA ILE A 8 1.17 14.79 17.83
C ILE A 8 1.22 15.01 16.31
N GLU A 9 2.20 15.76 15.83
CA GLU A 9 2.41 16.02 14.40
C GLU A 9 2.74 14.72 13.64
N HIS A 10 3.48 13.81 14.26
CA HIS A 10 3.77 12.49 13.67
C HIS A 10 2.52 11.63 13.57
N THR A 11 1.67 11.64 14.60
CA THR A 11 0.36 10.95 14.55
C THR A 11 -0.49 11.50 13.42
N ASN A 12 -0.62 12.82 13.30
CA ASN A 12 -1.42 13.45 12.26
C ASN A 12 -0.90 13.09 10.87
N THR A 13 0.42 13.21 10.67
CA THR A 13 1.06 12.86 9.40
C THR A 13 0.87 11.39 9.05
N PHE A 14 0.95 10.50 10.04
CA PHE A 14 0.72 9.06 9.85
C PHE A 14 -0.75 8.77 9.48
N LEU A 15 -1.71 9.45 10.09
CA LEU A 15 -3.13 9.32 9.75
C LEU A 15 -3.41 9.85 8.34
N ASP A 16 -2.82 10.99 7.95
CA ASP A 16 -2.92 11.53 6.61
C ASP A 16 -2.35 10.57 5.57
N LEU A 17 -1.21 9.94 5.88
CA LEU A 17 -0.63 8.91 5.02
C LEU A 17 -1.55 7.69 4.88
N LYS A 18 -2.15 7.21 5.97
CA LYS A 18 -3.13 6.11 5.92
C LYS A 18 -4.36 6.49 5.07
N ALA A 19 -4.86 7.71 5.22
CA ALA A 19 -5.97 8.21 4.42
C ALA A 19 -5.59 8.30 2.93
N ALA A 20 -4.40 8.79 2.61
CA ALA A 20 -3.90 8.88 1.24
C ALA A 20 -3.72 7.49 0.58
N ILE A 21 -3.18 6.51 1.31
CA ILE A 21 -2.99 5.13 0.81
C ILE A 21 -4.33 4.41 0.62
N THR A 22 -5.34 4.72 1.43
CA THR A 22 -6.69 4.12 1.30
C THR A 22 -7.61 4.89 0.36
N ALA A 23 -7.18 6.03 -0.17
CA ALA A 23 -7.94 6.78 -1.14
C ALA A 23 -8.04 6.04 -2.48
N ARG A 24 -9.11 6.33 -3.22
CA ARG A 24 -9.41 5.74 -4.54
C ARG A 24 -8.33 5.95 -5.61
N LEU A 25 -7.39 6.88 -5.40
CA LEU A 25 -6.24 7.06 -6.30
C LEU A 25 -5.19 5.94 -6.16
N MET A 26 -5.12 5.32 -4.98
CA MET A 26 -4.20 4.23 -4.66
C MET A 26 -4.90 2.86 -4.72
N LEU A 27 -6.17 2.78 -4.32
CA LEU A 27 -6.97 1.56 -4.46
C LEU A 27 -7.80 1.60 -5.75
N GLN A 28 -7.48 0.72 -6.71
CA GLN A 28 -8.30 0.49 -7.90
C GLN A 28 -9.10 -0.79 -7.80
N ALA A 29 -10.29 -0.80 -8.41
CA ALA A 29 -11.06 -2.02 -8.57
C ALA A 29 -10.29 -3.02 -9.46
N PRO A 30 -10.31 -4.33 -9.13
CA PRO A 30 -9.69 -5.36 -9.96
C PRO A 30 -10.26 -5.36 -11.38
N ARG A 31 -9.38 -5.53 -12.39
CA ARG A 31 -9.80 -5.68 -13.78
C ARG A 31 -9.71 -7.15 -14.20
N TYR A 32 -10.85 -7.76 -14.52
CA TYR A 32 -10.92 -9.15 -14.99
C TYR A 32 -10.77 -9.24 -16.51
N ASN A 33 -9.66 -8.72 -17.04
CA ASN A 33 -9.38 -8.60 -18.47
C ASN A 33 -8.16 -9.43 -18.92
N ASN A 34 -7.94 -10.58 -18.28
CA ASN A 34 -6.76 -11.45 -18.46
C ASN A 34 -5.41 -10.79 -18.12
N SER A 35 -5.39 -9.59 -17.52
CA SER A 35 -4.14 -9.02 -17.01
C SER A 35 -3.74 -9.69 -15.70
N ILE A 36 -2.43 -9.81 -15.50
CA ILE A 36 -1.82 -10.58 -14.42
C ILE A 36 -2.00 -9.86 -13.09
N PHE A 37 -2.51 -10.58 -12.10
CA PHE A 37 -2.44 -10.19 -10.70
C PHE A 37 -1.07 -10.55 -10.12
N ILE A 38 -0.51 -9.62 -9.34
CA ILE A 38 0.76 -9.77 -8.64
C ILE A 38 0.44 -9.81 -7.15
N VAL A 39 0.85 -10.88 -6.47
CA VAL A 39 0.72 -11.01 -5.02
C VAL A 39 2.10 -10.83 -4.42
N THR A 40 2.25 -9.82 -3.57
CA THR A 40 3.44 -9.62 -2.74
C THR A 40 3.06 -9.94 -1.30
N SER A 41 3.66 -10.96 -0.71
CA SER A 41 3.40 -11.36 0.67
C SER A 41 4.68 -11.40 1.48
N ASP A 42 4.56 -11.08 2.76
CA ASP A 42 5.66 -11.21 3.72
C ASP A 42 5.14 -11.85 5.02
N GLY A 43 6.01 -12.63 5.64
CA GLY A 43 5.76 -13.29 6.92
C GLY A 43 6.84 -12.89 7.90
N CYS A 44 6.46 -12.29 9.02
CA CYS A 44 7.40 -11.85 10.04
C CYS A 44 7.25 -12.69 11.32
N MET A 45 8.38 -13.23 11.79
CA MET A 45 8.50 -13.89 13.09
C MET A 45 9.01 -12.87 14.11
N LEU A 46 8.23 -12.56 15.14
CA LEU A 46 8.71 -11.80 16.29
C LEU A 46 9.39 -12.74 17.29
N GLN A 47 10.70 -12.53 17.50
CA GLN A 47 11.64 -13.43 18.18
C GLN A 47 11.34 -13.71 19.67
N THR A 48 10.22 -13.24 20.25
CA THR A 48 10.00 -13.40 21.70
C THR A 48 8.64 -13.92 22.13
N ARG A 49 7.60 -13.99 21.28
CA ARG A 49 6.38 -14.79 21.51
C ARG A 49 5.71 -15.09 20.18
N CYS A 50 5.18 -16.31 20.06
CA CYS A 50 4.55 -16.92 18.89
C CYS A 50 3.37 -16.12 18.29
N ILE A 51 3.64 -14.98 17.67
CA ILE A 51 2.68 -14.26 16.83
C ILE A 51 3.31 -14.18 15.44
N GLU A 52 2.84 -15.06 14.56
CA GLU A 52 3.11 -14.97 13.14
C GLU A 52 2.26 -13.82 12.57
N GLY A 53 2.92 -12.75 12.13
CA GLY A 53 2.27 -11.73 11.31
C GLY A 53 2.45 -12.10 9.85
N PHE A 54 1.36 -12.47 9.17
CA PHE A 54 1.34 -12.63 7.71
C PHE A 54 0.56 -11.49 7.07
N ALA A 55 1.14 -10.87 6.06
CA ALA A 55 0.48 -9.81 5.30
C ALA A 55 0.73 -9.99 3.79
N ALA A 56 -0.23 -9.54 2.99
CA ALA A 56 -0.11 -9.55 1.54
C ALA A 56 -0.74 -8.30 0.91
N VAL A 57 -0.17 -7.88 -0.21
CA VAL A 57 -0.70 -6.84 -1.10
C VAL A 57 -0.98 -7.49 -2.45
N LEU A 58 -2.23 -7.36 -2.90
CA LEU A 58 -2.64 -7.73 -4.25
C LEU A 58 -2.58 -6.49 -5.14
N SER A 59 -1.84 -6.58 -6.24
CA SER A 59 -1.71 -5.50 -7.21
C SER A 59 -1.91 -5.99 -8.64
N GLN A 60 -2.14 -5.05 -9.54
CA GLN A 60 -2.32 -5.27 -10.97
C GLN A 60 -1.61 -4.17 -11.77
N ARG A 61 -1.03 -4.55 -12.92
CA ARG A 61 -0.45 -3.56 -13.84
C ARG A 61 -1.58 -2.84 -14.58
N VAL A 62 -1.67 -1.53 -14.40
CA VAL A 62 -2.65 -0.69 -15.09
C VAL A 62 -1.97 0.38 -15.93
N LYS A 63 -2.64 0.79 -17.02
CA LYS A 63 -2.27 1.98 -17.77
C LYS A 63 -3.11 3.14 -17.26
N VAL A 64 -2.45 4.20 -16.82
CA VAL A 64 -3.09 5.47 -16.45
C VAL A 64 -2.60 6.57 -17.36
N GLN A 65 -3.48 7.51 -17.66
CA GLN A 65 -3.13 8.70 -18.43
C GLN A 65 -2.70 9.79 -17.46
N THR A 66 -1.53 10.37 -17.69
CA THR A 66 -1.05 11.52 -16.93
C THR A 66 -1.87 12.77 -17.26
N PRO A 67 -1.81 13.83 -16.43
CA PRO A 67 -2.44 15.11 -16.76
C PRO A 67 -1.98 15.71 -18.10
N THR A 68 -0.80 15.31 -18.58
CA THR A 68 -0.24 15.70 -19.89
C THR A 68 -0.73 14.84 -21.05
N GLY A 69 -1.66 13.90 -20.83
CA GLY A 69 -2.22 13.01 -21.85
C GLY A 69 -1.35 11.78 -22.17
N LYS A 70 -0.17 11.64 -21.57
CA LYS A 70 0.75 10.52 -21.79
C LYS A 70 0.28 9.28 -21.02
N TRP A 71 0.29 8.12 -21.67
CA TRP A 71 0.01 6.85 -21.00
C TRP A 71 1.26 6.30 -20.31
N VAL A 72 1.11 5.96 -19.02
CA VAL A 72 2.16 5.32 -18.22
C VAL A 72 1.64 4.01 -17.64
N LYS A 73 2.53 3.02 -17.50
CA LYS A 73 2.25 1.77 -16.80
C LYS A 73 2.63 1.94 -15.33
N CYS A 74 1.73 1.59 -14.43
CA CYS A 74 1.97 1.55 -12.99
C CYS A 74 1.44 0.24 -12.41
N ILE A 75 1.91 -0.08 -11.21
CA ILE A 75 1.38 -1.16 -10.39
C ILE A 75 0.47 -0.48 -9.36
N HIS A 76 -0.80 -0.87 -9.37
CA HIS A 76 -1.81 -0.47 -8.39
C HIS A 76 -2.15 -1.70 -7.57
#